data_AF-A0A7Z9JDV2-F1
#
_entry.id   AF-A0A7Z9JDV2-F1
#
_cell.length_a   1.000
_cell.length_b   1.000
_cell.length_c   1.000
_cell.angle_alpha   90.00
_cell.angle_beta   90.00
_cell.angle_gamma   90.00
#
_symmetry.space_group_name_H-M   'P 1'
#
loop_
_entity.id
_entity.type
_entity.pdbx_description
1 polymer ?
#
loop_
_entity_poly.entity_id
_entity_poly.type
_entity_poly.pdbx_seq_one_letter_code
_entity_poly.pdbx_strand_id
1 'polypeptide(L)'
;MSTNVKTRFAPSPTGHLHVGGARTAIYCWAFAKANGGKFLLRIEDTDQKRSSEQATTGFFNDLSWLKILWDEGPTIENTGGGNEGPYYQSKRLDLYKEQLDTLFELELAYYAFETPDELQAERKKARAEKRAYRYNRKSLELSKETVNQFLAEGKPHVVRFKVPEGGPLTVTDCVVGDVTVERTEVDDFVIFKGDGFPTYHFAVIVDDALMHVTHVLRGQEHLNNTFKHILLQEALGFERPTYAHISLIFNPDGSKMSKRDKD
;
A
#
# COMPACT_ATOMS: atom_id res chain seq x y z
N MET A 1 7.74 11.80 -26.60
CA MET A 1 7.51 10.87 -25.48
C MET A 1 8.84 10.55 -24.85
N SER A 2 9.19 11.27 -23.79
CA SER A 2 10.29 10.93 -22.88
C SER A 2 9.82 11.42 -21.51
N THR A 3 8.90 10.67 -20.91
CA THR A 3 8.58 10.80 -19.49
C THR A 3 9.51 9.81 -18.79
N ASN A 4 10.36 10.31 -17.91
CA ASN A 4 11.40 9.55 -17.22
C ASN A 4 10.76 8.36 -16.47
N VAL A 5 10.75 7.17 -17.09
CA VAL A 5 10.08 5.99 -16.53
C VAL A 5 10.75 5.64 -15.22
N LYS A 6 9.98 5.62 -14.15
CA LYS A 6 10.39 5.05 -12.86
C LYS A 6 9.40 3.98 -12.42
N THR A 7 9.89 2.76 -12.28
CA THR A 7 9.16 1.62 -11.70
C THR A 7 9.71 1.32 -10.31
N ARG A 8 8.98 0.55 -9.50
CA ARG A 8 9.49 0.06 -8.22
C ARG A 8 9.17 -1.41 -7.96
N PHE A 9 10.10 -2.09 -7.30
CA PHE A 9 9.81 -3.31 -6.56
C PHE A 9 9.78 -2.97 -5.07
N ALA A 10 8.66 -3.31 -4.41
CA ALA A 10 8.39 -2.87 -3.04
C ALA A 10 8.01 -4.05 -2.13
N PRO A 11 8.96 -4.93 -1.76
CA PRO A 11 8.66 -6.09 -0.95
C PRO A 11 8.54 -5.76 0.54
N SER A 12 7.59 -6.42 1.23
CA SER A 12 7.56 -6.45 2.70
C SER A 12 8.47 -7.58 3.21
N PRO A 13 9.39 -7.31 4.16
CA PRO A 13 10.39 -8.27 4.64
C PRO A 13 9.83 -9.29 5.63
N THR A 14 8.84 -10.06 5.19
CA THR A 14 8.12 -11.05 6.03
C THR A 14 8.43 -12.50 5.68
N GLY A 15 9.50 -12.76 4.92
CA GLY A 15 9.86 -14.09 4.43
C GLY A 15 10.75 -14.02 3.18
N HIS A 16 10.78 -15.11 2.43
CA HIS A 16 11.62 -15.25 1.22
C HIS A 16 10.97 -14.66 -0.03
N LEU A 17 11.79 -14.38 -1.06
CA LEU A 17 11.29 -14.00 -2.38
C LEU A 17 10.65 -15.20 -3.07
N HIS A 18 9.32 -15.24 -3.11
CA HIS A 18 8.61 -16.25 -3.89
C HIS A 18 8.64 -15.92 -5.39
N VAL A 19 8.37 -16.92 -6.23
CA VAL A 19 8.41 -16.82 -7.70
C VAL A 19 7.56 -15.67 -8.24
N GLY A 20 6.35 -15.46 -7.70
CA GLY A 20 5.50 -14.33 -8.07
C GLY A 20 6.13 -12.95 -7.76
N GLY A 21 6.85 -12.84 -6.64
CA GLY A 21 7.61 -11.66 -6.28
C GLY A 21 8.80 -11.45 -7.22
N ALA A 22 9.57 -12.50 -7.50
CA ALA A 22 10.67 -12.47 -8.46
C ALA A 22 10.21 -12.04 -9.86
N ARG A 23 9.10 -12.60 -10.36
CA ARG A 23 8.50 -12.20 -11.63
C ARG A 23 8.12 -10.72 -11.65
N THR A 24 7.54 -10.21 -10.56
CA THR A 24 7.19 -8.79 -10.44
C THR A 24 8.45 -7.92 -10.49
N ALA A 25 9.51 -8.29 -9.75
CA ALA A 25 10.80 -7.59 -9.79
C ALA A 25 11.40 -7.58 -11.20
N ILE A 26 11.39 -8.72 -11.90
CA ILE A 26 11.86 -8.85 -13.29
C ILE A 26 11.08 -7.91 -14.21
N TYR A 27 9.76 -7.86 -14.12
CA TYR A 27 8.96 -6.98 -14.99
C TYR A 27 9.18 -5.50 -14.70
N CYS A 28 9.24 -5.10 -13.43
CA CYS A 28 9.56 -3.71 -13.07
C CYS A 28 10.94 -3.31 -13.60
N TRP A 29 11.95 -4.15 -13.38
CA TRP A 29 13.32 -3.91 -13.83
C TRP A 29 13.43 -3.88 -15.35
N ALA A 30 12.91 -4.89 -16.05
CA ALA A 30 12.98 -4.99 -17.50
C ALA A 30 12.23 -3.85 -18.18
N PHE A 31 11.06 -3.46 -17.67
CA PHE A 31 10.29 -2.33 -18.20
C PHE A 31 11.05 -1.01 -18.03
N ALA A 32 11.65 -0.76 -16.87
CA ALA A 32 12.49 0.41 -16.66
C ALA A 32 13.68 0.42 -17.64
N LYS A 33 14.45 -0.69 -17.72
CA LYS A 33 15.63 -0.76 -18.60
C LYS A 33 15.28 -0.62 -20.09
N ALA A 34 14.21 -1.27 -20.56
CA ALA A 34 13.77 -1.19 -21.94
C ALA A 34 13.35 0.23 -22.36
N ASN A 35 12.92 1.06 -21.40
CA ASN A 35 12.50 2.44 -21.63
C ASN A 35 13.54 3.48 -21.19
N GLY A 36 14.78 3.07 -20.88
CA GLY A 36 15.83 3.98 -20.41
C GLY A 36 15.51 4.67 -19.08
N GLY A 37 14.64 4.06 -18.28
CA GLY A 37 14.18 4.55 -16.99
C GLY A 37 14.96 4.01 -15.79
N LYS A 38 14.44 4.29 -14.60
CA LYS A 38 14.99 3.86 -13.32
C LYS A 38 14.15 2.77 -12.65
N PHE A 39 14.84 1.80 -12.06
CA PHE A 39 14.25 0.76 -11.23
C PHE A 39 14.57 1.02 -9.75
N LEU A 40 13.52 1.24 -8.96
CA LEU A 40 13.58 1.54 -7.53
C LEU A 40 13.33 0.28 -6.68
N LEU A 41 14.14 0.04 -5.65
CA LEU A 41 13.86 -0.90 -4.57
C LEU A 41 13.44 -0.16 -3.30
N ARG A 42 12.26 -0.46 -2.76
CA ARG A 42 11.75 0.11 -1.50
C ARG A 42 11.34 -0.99 -0.53
N ILE A 43 11.79 -0.93 0.72
CA ILE A 43 11.46 -1.94 1.74
C ILE A 43 10.21 -1.50 2.50
N GLU A 44 9.14 -2.30 2.43
CA GLU A 44 7.86 -2.03 3.08
C GLU A 44 7.77 -2.70 4.46
N ASP A 45 8.54 -2.17 5.41
CA ASP A 45 8.74 -2.68 6.77
C ASP A 45 7.84 -2.01 7.83
N THR A 46 6.67 -1.48 7.42
CA THR A 46 5.71 -0.82 8.35
C THR A 46 5.03 -1.78 9.33
N ASP A 47 5.06 -3.08 9.05
CA ASP A 47 4.65 -4.13 9.98
C ASP A 47 5.83 -4.68 10.77
N GLN A 48 6.14 -4.01 11.87
CA GLN A 48 7.30 -4.32 12.72
C GLN A 48 7.26 -5.75 13.31
N LYS A 49 6.07 -6.34 13.49
CA LYS A 49 5.96 -7.71 14.04
C LYS A 49 6.33 -8.78 13.04
N ARG A 50 6.09 -8.52 11.74
CA ARG A 50 6.35 -9.47 10.66
C ARG A 50 7.65 -9.19 9.90
N SER A 51 8.22 -8.00 10.07
CA SER A 51 9.43 -7.57 9.38
C SER A 51 10.69 -8.12 10.04
N SER A 52 11.65 -8.61 9.26
CA SER A 52 12.96 -9.01 9.77
C SER A 52 14.12 -8.54 8.88
N GLU A 53 15.26 -8.24 9.52
CA GLU A 53 16.49 -7.93 8.81
C GLU A 53 16.95 -9.12 7.96
N GLN A 54 16.79 -10.35 8.47
CA GLN A 54 17.13 -11.57 7.73
C GLN A 54 16.34 -11.68 6.41
N ALA A 55 15.04 -11.39 6.42
CA ALA A 55 14.23 -11.39 5.20
C ALA A 55 14.66 -10.28 4.24
N THR A 56 14.98 -9.10 4.77
CA THR A 56 15.50 -7.97 3.99
C THR A 56 16.80 -8.34 3.28
N THR A 57 17.78 -8.90 4.00
CA THR A 57 19.05 -9.38 3.43
C THR A 57 18.82 -10.51 2.43
N GLY A 58 17.87 -11.41 2.71
CA GLY A 58 17.44 -12.45 1.78
C GLY A 58 17.01 -11.89 0.42
N PHE A 59 16.17 -10.85 0.41
CA PHE A 59 15.77 -10.20 -0.84
C PHE A 59 16.94 -9.61 -1.62
N PHE A 60 17.91 -9.00 -0.93
CA PHE A 60 19.09 -8.45 -1.60
C PHE A 60 19.92 -9.55 -2.26
N ASN A 61 20.11 -10.67 -1.57
CA ASN A 61 20.82 -11.82 -2.09
C ASN A 61 20.09 -12.44 -3.29
N ASP A 62 18.77 -12.63 -3.19
CA ASP A 62 17.94 -13.21 -4.25
C ASP A 62 17.97 -12.32 -5.51
N LEU A 63 17.82 -11.00 -5.35
CA LEU A 63 17.89 -10.05 -6.46
C LEU A 63 19.29 -10.00 -7.10
N SER A 64 20.35 -10.03 -6.29
CA SER A 64 21.74 -10.10 -6.77
C SER A 64 22.00 -11.39 -7.55
N TRP A 65 21.53 -12.54 -7.05
CA TRP A 65 21.63 -13.83 -7.74
C TRP A 65 20.89 -13.82 -9.10
N LEU A 66 19.71 -13.19 -9.15
CA LEU A 66 18.96 -12.95 -10.38
C LEU A 66 19.60 -11.89 -11.31
N LYS A 67 20.67 -11.21 -10.87
CA LYS A 67 21.32 -10.08 -11.54
C LYS A 67 20.38 -8.89 -11.77
N ILE A 68 19.42 -8.71 -10.87
CA ILE A 68 18.47 -7.59 -10.85
C ILE A 68 19.00 -6.55 -9.87
N LEU A 69 19.73 -5.56 -10.39
CA LEU A 69 20.24 -4.44 -9.61
C LEU A 69 19.30 -3.23 -9.75
N TRP A 70 19.16 -2.47 -8.67
CA TRP A 70 18.32 -1.26 -8.62
C TRP A 70 19.15 0.02 -8.73
N ASP A 71 18.57 1.01 -9.40
CA ASP A 71 19.17 2.33 -9.60
C ASP A 71 18.98 3.22 -8.36
N GLU A 72 17.83 3.07 -7.68
CA GLU A 72 17.50 3.77 -6.44
C GLU A 72 17.03 2.75 -5.39
N GLY A 73 17.39 2.94 -4.13
CA GLY A 73 17.03 2.00 -3.06
C GLY A 73 18.08 1.92 -1.96
N PRO A 74 17.94 0.99 -1.00
CA PRO A 74 18.98 0.73 0.00
C PRO A 74 20.35 0.54 -0.66
N THR A 75 21.37 1.21 -0.14
CA THR A 75 22.74 1.12 -0.67
C THR A 75 23.39 -0.18 -0.19
N ILE A 76 23.82 -1.01 -1.14
CA ILE A 76 24.56 -2.25 -0.88
C ILE A 76 25.71 -2.32 -1.86
N GLU A 77 26.94 -2.31 -1.33
CA GLU A 77 28.16 -2.24 -2.13
C GLU A 77 28.09 -1.09 -3.14
N ASN A 78 28.04 -1.40 -4.45
CA ASN A 78 27.96 -0.43 -5.55
C ASN A 78 26.54 -0.31 -6.16
N THR A 79 25.51 -0.81 -5.49
CA THR A 79 24.11 -0.79 -5.96
C THR A 79 23.23 0.09 -5.06
N GLY A 80 22.25 0.78 -5.65
CA GLY A 80 21.31 1.64 -4.94
C GLY A 80 21.84 3.04 -4.64
N GLY A 81 21.24 3.68 -3.62
CA GLY A 81 21.39 5.12 -3.37
C GLY A 81 20.24 5.92 -3.99
N GLY A 82 20.50 7.18 -4.32
CA GLY A 82 19.50 8.13 -4.83
C GLY A 82 19.03 9.14 -3.78
N ASN A 83 18.25 10.13 -4.22
CA ASN A 83 17.97 11.33 -3.44
C ASN A 83 16.62 11.27 -2.72
N GLU A 84 15.78 10.29 -3.06
CA GLU A 84 14.40 10.15 -2.60
C GLU A 84 14.27 9.24 -1.36
N GLY A 85 15.41 8.83 -0.78
CA GLY A 85 15.46 8.05 0.44
C GLY A 85 14.96 8.81 1.68
N PRO A 86 14.91 8.16 2.85
CA PRO A 86 15.27 6.75 3.10
C PRO A 86 14.38 5.76 2.35
N TYR A 87 14.91 4.61 1.95
CA TYR A 87 14.18 3.58 1.18
C TYR A 87 13.59 2.45 2.05
N TYR A 88 13.46 2.71 3.35
CA TYR A 88 12.78 1.87 4.32
C TYR A 88 11.59 2.65 4.84
N GLN A 89 10.39 2.11 4.72
CA GLN A 89 9.18 2.82 5.12
C GLN A 89 9.18 3.15 6.62
N SER A 90 9.75 2.30 7.46
CA SER A 90 9.91 2.53 8.89
C SER A 90 10.71 3.80 9.24
N LYS A 91 11.54 4.28 8.31
CA LYS A 91 12.38 5.48 8.48
C LYS A 91 11.77 6.75 7.87
N ARG A 92 10.50 6.69 7.44
CA ARG A 92 9.81 7.78 6.73
C ARG A 92 8.58 8.30 7.47
N LEU A 93 8.48 8.04 8.78
CA LEU A 93 7.29 8.33 9.58
C LEU A 93 6.87 9.79 9.54
N ASP A 94 7.81 10.72 9.53
CA ASP A 94 7.50 12.15 9.52
C ASP A 94 6.87 12.59 8.19
N LEU A 95 7.30 12.02 7.06
CA LEU A 95 6.67 12.26 5.76
C LEU A 95 5.21 11.79 5.75
N TYR A 96 4.92 10.63 6.37
CA TYR A 96 3.54 10.15 6.44
C TYR A 96 2.68 11.00 7.38
N LYS A 97 3.24 11.49 8.49
CA LYS A 97 2.51 12.38 9.41
C LYS A 97 2.16 13.69 8.72
N GLU A 98 3.07 14.27 7.96
CA GLU A 98 2.79 15.48 7.17
C GLU A 98 1.62 15.27 6.20
N GLN A 99 1.59 14.16 5.47
CA GLN A 99 0.45 13.85 4.59
C GLN A 99 -0.84 13.55 5.36
N LEU A 100 -0.72 13.01 6.58
CA LEU A 100 -1.86 12.74 7.45
C LEU A 100 -2.49 14.03 7.96
N ASP A 101 -1.65 15.02 8.32
CA ASP A 101 -2.08 16.34 8.74
C ASP A 101 -2.88 17.04 7.63
N THR A 102 -2.40 16.98 6.37
CA THR A 102 -3.16 17.45 5.21
C THR A 102 -4.54 16.80 5.10
N LEU A 103 -4.66 15.49 5.34
CA LEU A 103 -5.97 14.82 5.31
C LEU A 103 -6.89 15.26 6.45
N PHE A 104 -6.35 15.58 7.63
CA PHE A 104 -7.13 16.15 8.73
C PHE A 104 -7.61 17.57 8.39
N GLU A 105 -6.77 18.41 7.80
CA GLU A 105 -7.12 19.76 7.34
C GLU A 105 -8.24 19.74 6.29
N LEU A 106 -8.22 18.75 5.40
CA LEU A 106 -9.26 18.52 4.39
C LEU A 106 -10.52 17.84 4.94
N GLU A 107 -10.58 17.54 6.24
CA GLU A 107 -11.65 16.77 6.89
C GLU A 107 -11.90 15.38 6.23
N LEU A 108 -10.86 14.81 5.64
CA LEU A 108 -10.83 13.49 5.00
C LEU A 108 -10.17 12.41 5.87
N ALA A 109 -9.66 12.76 7.05
CA ALA A 109 -9.21 11.83 8.07
C ALA A 109 -9.92 12.08 9.41
N TYR A 110 -10.13 11.01 10.18
CA TYR A 110 -10.68 11.10 11.52
C TYR A 110 -10.16 9.99 12.44
N TYR A 111 -10.13 10.28 13.73
CA TYR A 111 -9.82 9.30 14.77
C TYR A 111 -11.00 8.35 14.98
N ALA A 112 -10.70 7.05 14.99
CA ALA A 112 -11.64 5.99 15.22
C ALA A 112 -11.25 5.21 16.48
N PHE A 113 -12.18 5.08 17.41
CA PHE A 113 -11.95 4.52 18.76
C PHE A 113 -12.59 3.15 18.96
N GLU A 114 -13.21 2.56 17.93
CA GLU A 114 -13.81 1.24 18.04
C GLU A 114 -12.73 0.16 18.19
N THR A 115 -12.96 -0.75 19.13
CA THR A 115 -12.08 -1.87 19.42
C THR A 115 -12.20 -2.97 18.35
N PRO A 116 -11.16 -3.82 18.18
CA PRO A 116 -11.24 -4.98 17.30
C PRO A 116 -12.44 -5.90 17.59
N ASP A 117 -12.78 -6.09 18.86
CA ASP A 117 -13.89 -6.95 19.29
C ASP A 117 -15.25 -6.38 18.91
N GLU A 118 -15.45 -5.06 19.06
CA GLU A 118 -16.66 -4.37 18.59
C GLU A 118 -16.82 -4.53 17.08
N LEU A 119 -15.77 -4.27 16.31
CA LEU A 119 -15.79 -4.41 14.84
C LEU A 119 -16.04 -5.87 14.41
N GLN A 120 -15.50 -6.84 15.14
CA GLN A 120 -15.76 -8.26 14.87
C GLN A 120 -17.21 -8.64 15.17
N ALA A 121 -17.78 -8.12 16.26
CA ALA A 121 -19.19 -8.33 16.60
C ALA A 121 -20.12 -7.75 15.52
N GLU A 122 -19.85 -6.55 15.02
CA GLU A 122 -20.62 -5.95 13.93
C GLU A 122 -20.53 -6.74 12.62
N ARG A 123 -19.33 -7.23 12.26
CA ARG A 123 -19.13 -8.10 11.09
C ARG A 123 -19.90 -9.40 11.22
N LYS A 124 -19.90 -10.01 12.42
CA LYS A 124 -20.66 -11.24 12.70
C LYS A 124 -22.16 -10.99 12.56
N LYS A 125 -22.66 -9.85 13.06
CA LYS A 125 -24.05 -9.43 12.91
C LYS A 125 -24.44 -9.26 11.44
N ALA A 126 -23.65 -8.51 10.67
CA ALA A 126 -23.88 -8.32 9.23
C ALA A 126 -23.94 -9.66 8.46
N ARG A 127 -23.02 -10.58 8.78
CA ARG A 127 -23.01 -11.92 8.18
C ARG A 127 -24.25 -12.74 8.54
N ALA A 128 -24.70 -12.70 9.79
CA ALA A 128 -25.93 -13.37 10.23
C ALA A 128 -27.17 -12.81 9.50
N GLU A 129 -27.17 -11.51 9.24
CA GLU A 129 -28.20 -10.79 8.48
C GLU A 129 -28.05 -10.94 6.95
N LYS A 130 -27.06 -11.71 6.46
CA LYS A 130 -26.73 -11.90 5.03
C LYS A 130 -26.54 -10.59 4.25
N ARG A 131 -26.06 -9.54 4.91
CA ARG A 131 -25.69 -8.26 4.28
C ARG A 131 -24.18 -8.06 4.27
N ALA A 132 -23.69 -7.24 3.35
CA ALA A 132 -22.31 -6.78 3.39
C ALA A 132 -22.08 -5.96 4.67
N TYR A 133 -20.94 -6.17 5.32
CA TYR A 133 -20.49 -5.28 6.39
C TYR A 133 -20.08 -3.95 5.77
N ARG A 134 -20.49 -2.85 6.41
CA ARG A 134 -20.08 -1.48 6.11
C ARG A 134 -19.66 -0.85 7.43
N TYR A 135 -18.52 -0.19 7.44
CA TYR A 135 -18.10 0.56 8.62
C TYR A 135 -19.11 1.69 8.89
N ASN A 136 -19.64 1.73 10.10
CA ASN A 136 -20.80 2.56 10.46
C ASN A 136 -20.46 4.03 10.74
N ARG A 137 -19.19 4.42 10.68
CA ARG A 137 -18.73 5.79 10.94
C ARG A 137 -19.10 6.33 12.32
N LYS A 138 -19.32 5.47 13.32
CA LYS A 138 -19.73 5.89 14.68
C LYS A 138 -18.80 6.95 15.28
N SER A 139 -17.49 6.83 15.07
CA SER A 139 -16.53 7.82 15.56
C SER A 139 -16.64 9.22 14.91
N LEU A 140 -17.32 9.39 13.77
CA LEU A 140 -17.62 10.71 13.19
C LEU A 140 -18.71 11.48 13.95
N GLU A 141 -19.50 10.78 14.77
CA GLU A 141 -20.56 11.40 15.60
C GLU A 141 -20.01 12.01 16.90
N LEU A 142 -18.73 11.74 17.23
CA LEU A 142 -18.08 12.29 18.41
C LEU A 142 -17.79 13.78 18.25
N SER A 143 -18.03 14.56 19.31
CA SER A 143 -17.65 15.98 19.33
C SER A 143 -16.13 16.13 19.40
N LYS A 144 -15.62 17.28 18.94
CA LYS A 144 -14.17 17.58 19.00
C LYS A 144 -13.65 17.53 20.44
N GLU A 145 -14.45 17.96 21.41
CA GLU A 145 -14.13 17.90 22.83
C GLU A 145 -13.97 16.45 23.32
N THR A 146 -14.90 15.55 22.95
CA THR A 146 -14.80 14.13 23.30
C THR A 146 -13.61 13.46 22.65
N VAL A 147 -13.34 13.76 21.38
CA VAL A 147 -12.15 13.23 20.67
C VAL A 147 -10.88 13.68 21.40
N ASN A 148 -10.74 14.98 21.69
CA ASN A 148 -9.57 15.51 22.40
C ASN A 148 -9.41 14.91 23.80
N GLN A 149 -10.51 14.69 24.52
CA GLN A 149 -10.49 14.00 25.81
C GLN A 149 -9.95 12.57 25.66
N PHE A 150 -10.49 11.78 24.72
CA PHE A 150 -10.03 10.41 24.51
C PHE A 150 -8.56 10.33 24.09
N LEU A 151 -8.09 11.28 23.28
CA LEU A 151 -6.68 11.37 22.92
C LEU A 151 -5.80 11.71 24.14
N ALA A 152 -6.21 12.67 24.97
CA ALA A 152 -5.50 13.04 26.19
C ALA A 152 -5.44 11.90 27.23
N GLU A 153 -6.49 11.07 27.29
CA GLU A 153 -6.56 9.86 28.12
C GLU A 153 -5.74 8.70 27.55
N GLY A 154 -5.18 8.83 26.34
CA GLY A 154 -4.43 7.76 25.68
C GLY A 154 -5.29 6.57 25.24
N LYS A 155 -6.59 6.80 24.98
CA LYS A 155 -7.50 5.76 24.54
C LYS A 155 -7.01 5.15 23.22
N PRO A 156 -6.94 3.80 23.09
CA PRO A 156 -6.54 3.15 21.84
C PRO A 156 -7.39 3.62 20.67
N HIS A 157 -6.74 3.98 19.57
CA HIS A 157 -7.41 4.50 18.38
C HIS A 157 -6.60 4.20 17.12
N VAL A 158 -7.25 4.41 15.98
CA VAL A 158 -6.63 4.42 14.65
C VAL A 158 -7.08 5.67 13.91
N VAL A 159 -6.41 6.01 12.80
CA VAL A 159 -6.89 7.05 11.89
C VAL A 159 -7.45 6.39 10.64
N ARG A 160 -8.68 6.76 10.28
CA ARG A 160 -9.37 6.29 9.08
C ARG A 160 -9.45 7.38 8.03
N PHE A 161 -9.39 6.97 6.77
CA PHE A 161 -9.75 7.81 5.65
C PHE A 161 -11.27 7.84 5.49
N LYS A 162 -11.86 9.02 5.50
CA LYS A 162 -13.27 9.28 5.22
C LYS A 162 -13.47 9.26 3.71
N VAL A 163 -13.99 8.15 3.20
CA VAL A 163 -14.24 8.00 1.76
C VAL A 163 -15.35 9.00 1.36
N PRO A 164 -15.09 9.88 0.38
CA PRO A 164 -16.14 10.79 -0.13
C PRO A 164 -17.36 10.02 -0.64
N GLU A 165 -18.52 10.65 -0.63
CA GLU A 165 -19.74 9.97 -1.06
C GLU A 165 -19.77 9.75 -2.58
N GLY A 166 -20.29 8.59 -2.99
CA GLY A 166 -20.82 8.33 -4.32
C GLY A 166 -19.87 8.46 -5.51
N GLY A 167 -20.45 8.27 -6.68
CA GLY A 167 -19.79 8.45 -7.97
C GLY A 167 -18.99 7.23 -8.41
N PRO A 168 -18.78 7.11 -9.74
CA PRO A 168 -17.97 6.04 -10.28
C PRO A 168 -16.51 6.22 -9.87
N LEU A 169 -15.86 5.12 -9.53
CA LEU A 169 -14.45 5.05 -9.26
C LEU A 169 -13.83 4.05 -10.23
N THR A 170 -13.10 4.57 -11.22
CA THR A 170 -12.50 3.78 -12.31
C THR A 170 -11.00 3.64 -12.11
N VAL A 171 -10.52 2.40 -12.17
CA VAL A 171 -9.12 2.03 -12.32
C VAL A 171 -8.88 1.74 -13.80
N THR A 172 -8.08 2.56 -14.47
CA THR A 172 -7.56 2.27 -15.81
C THR A 172 -6.26 1.50 -15.68
N ASP A 173 -6.27 0.24 -16.10
CA ASP A 173 -5.13 -0.67 -16.01
C ASP A 173 -4.64 -1.12 -17.40
N CYS A 174 -3.34 -1.09 -17.64
CA CYS A 174 -2.76 -1.45 -18.93
C CYS A 174 -2.82 -2.95 -19.27
N VAL A 175 -3.12 -3.81 -18.30
CA VAL A 175 -3.22 -5.27 -18.48
C VAL A 175 -4.66 -5.74 -18.38
N VAL A 176 -5.39 -5.26 -17.37
CA VAL A 176 -6.76 -5.70 -17.08
C VAL A 176 -7.81 -4.88 -17.85
N GLY A 177 -7.47 -3.67 -18.28
CA GLY A 177 -8.42 -2.70 -18.82
C GLY A 177 -9.11 -1.87 -17.74
N ASP A 178 -10.18 -1.17 -18.12
CA ASP A 178 -10.94 -0.34 -17.19
C ASP A 178 -11.81 -1.19 -16.26
N VAL A 179 -11.68 -0.95 -14.95
CA VAL A 179 -12.53 -1.55 -13.92
C VAL A 179 -13.18 -0.43 -13.12
N THR A 180 -14.51 -0.40 -13.08
CA THR A 180 -15.28 0.62 -12.39
C THR A 180 -16.13 0.01 -11.28
N VAL A 181 -16.13 0.65 -10.12
CA VAL A 181 -17.02 0.36 -8.98
C VAL A 181 -17.69 1.65 -8.53
N GLU A 182 -18.77 1.54 -7.75
CA GLU A 182 -19.29 2.71 -7.03
C GLU A 182 -18.40 3.04 -5.83
N ARG A 183 -18.11 4.33 -5.58
CA ARG A 183 -17.28 4.73 -4.44
C ARG A 183 -17.86 4.28 -3.10
N THR A 184 -19.19 4.14 -3.02
CA THR A 184 -19.89 3.58 -1.85
C THR A 184 -19.53 2.11 -1.57
N GLU A 185 -18.89 1.43 -2.51
CA GLU A 185 -18.34 0.09 -2.29
C GLU A 185 -17.04 0.08 -1.48
N VAL A 186 -16.37 1.23 -1.36
CA VAL A 186 -15.13 1.38 -0.60
C VAL A 186 -15.46 1.93 0.80
N ASP A 187 -15.30 1.11 1.83
CA ASP A 187 -15.48 1.54 3.22
C ASP A 187 -14.36 2.46 3.68
N ASP A 188 -14.65 3.32 4.67
CA ASP A 188 -13.64 4.08 5.43
C ASP A 188 -12.60 3.14 6.04
N PHE A 189 -11.42 3.12 5.43
CA PHE A 189 -10.35 2.20 5.78
C PHE A 189 -9.31 2.87 6.66
N VAL A 190 -8.64 2.08 7.48
CA VAL A 190 -7.55 2.56 8.33
C VAL A 190 -6.38 2.99 7.45
N ILE A 191 -5.86 4.19 7.68
CA ILE A 191 -4.66 4.74 7.04
C ILE A 191 -3.48 4.83 8.00
N PHE A 192 -3.75 5.01 9.30
CA PHE A 192 -2.74 5.04 10.35
C PHE A 192 -3.15 4.16 11.53
N LYS A 193 -2.24 3.30 11.97
CA LYS A 193 -2.47 2.34 13.05
C LYS A 193 -2.20 2.99 14.40
N GLY A 194 -2.77 2.43 15.47
CA GLY A 194 -2.52 2.86 16.84
C GLY A 194 -1.10 2.58 17.35
N ASP A 195 -0.29 1.81 16.62
CA ASP A 195 1.13 1.60 16.92
C ASP A 195 2.04 2.70 16.36
N GLY A 196 1.47 3.76 15.77
CA GLY A 196 2.21 4.90 15.24
C GLY A 196 2.77 4.70 13.83
N PHE A 197 2.40 3.61 13.14
CA PHE A 197 2.80 3.36 11.75
C PHE A 197 1.62 3.51 10.78
N PRO A 198 1.87 3.98 9.53
CA PRO A 198 0.87 3.95 8.49
C PRO A 198 0.49 2.50 8.13
N THR A 199 -0.66 2.34 7.48
CA THR A 199 -0.99 1.09 6.78
C THR A 199 -0.27 1.03 5.43
N TYR A 200 -0.21 -0.17 4.85
CA TYR A 200 0.23 -0.39 3.46
C TYR A 200 -0.41 0.60 2.48
N HIS A 201 -1.73 0.83 2.59
CA HIS A 201 -2.45 1.68 1.63
C HIS A 201 -1.92 3.12 1.62
N PHE A 202 -1.65 3.66 2.80
CA PHE A 202 -1.22 5.03 2.96
C PHE A 202 0.27 5.21 2.67
N ALA A 203 1.13 4.32 3.19
CA ALA A 203 2.56 4.42 2.96
C ALA A 203 2.93 4.28 1.47
N VAL A 204 2.31 3.34 0.75
CA VAL A 204 2.60 3.08 -0.67
C VAL A 204 2.29 4.28 -1.54
N ILE A 205 1.13 4.92 -1.37
CA ILE A 205 0.76 6.05 -2.24
C ILE A 205 1.60 7.29 -1.94
N VAL A 206 1.95 7.52 -0.67
CA VAL A 206 2.83 8.63 -0.30
C VAL A 206 4.22 8.41 -0.90
N ASP A 207 4.77 7.21 -0.77
CA ASP A 207 6.10 6.91 -1.30
C ASP A 207 6.13 6.83 -2.83
N ASP A 208 5.10 6.29 -3.47
CA ASP A 208 5.04 6.27 -4.94
C ASP A 208 5.01 7.71 -5.48
N ALA A 209 4.29 8.64 -4.82
CA ALA A 209 4.29 10.06 -5.19
C ALA A 209 5.64 10.75 -4.91
N LEU A 210 6.16 10.65 -3.68
CA LEU A 210 7.38 11.33 -3.25
C LEU A 210 8.66 10.75 -3.88
N MET A 211 8.63 9.49 -4.33
CA MET A 211 9.73 8.88 -5.08
C MET A 211 9.54 9.02 -6.59
N HIS A 212 8.48 9.68 -7.06
CA HIS A 212 8.16 9.91 -8.47
C HIS A 212 7.99 8.61 -9.28
N VAL A 213 7.35 7.60 -8.70
CA VAL A 213 6.98 6.37 -9.40
C VAL A 213 5.95 6.70 -10.47
N THR A 214 6.27 6.36 -11.72
CA THR A 214 5.40 6.59 -12.88
C THR A 214 4.59 5.37 -13.29
N HIS A 215 5.09 4.16 -12.99
CA HIS A 215 4.48 2.90 -13.40
C HIS A 215 4.50 1.90 -12.23
N VAL A 216 3.31 1.44 -11.85
CA VAL A 216 3.09 0.45 -10.79
C VAL A 216 2.73 -0.88 -11.43
N LEU A 217 3.73 -1.73 -11.59
CA LEU A 217 3.58 -3.12 -12.00
C LEU A 217 3.53 -3.99 -10.74
N ARG A 218 2.43 -4.69 -10.50
CA ARG A 218 2.23 -5.55 -9.30
C ARG A 218 1.27 -6.69 -9.56
N GLY A 219 1.21 -7.67 -8.66
CA GLY A 219 0.30 -8.81 -8.79
C GLY A 219 -1.18 -8.40 -8.77
N GLN A 220 -2.00 -9.12 -9.55
CA GLN A 220 -3.44 -8.86 -9.72
C GLN A 220 -4.24 -8.94 -8.41
N GLU A 221 -3.72 -9.61 -7.37
CA GLU A 221 -4.30 -9.59 -6.03
C GLU A 221 -4.42 -8.17 -5.42
N HIS A 222 -3.65 -7.21 -5.94
CA HIS A 222 -3.68 -5.82 -5.49
C HIS A 222 -4.61 -4.93 -6.31
N LEU A 223 -5.31 -5.46 -7.33
CA LEU A 223 -6.21 -4.67 -8.17
C LEU A 223 -7.27 -3.94 -7.34
N ASN A 224 -7.94 -4.65 -6.43
CA ASN A 224 -8.95 -4.07 -5.55
C ASN A 224 -8.38 -3.04 -4.56
N ASN A 225 -7.09 -3.11 -4.23
CA ASN A 225 -6.46 -2.09 -3.38
C ASN A 225 -6.31 -0.75 -4.13
N THR A 226 -6.28 -0.78 -5.46
CA THR A 226 -6.08 0.41 -6.30
C THR A 226 -7.23 1.41 -6.17
N PHE A 227 -8.46 0.95 -5.92
CA PHE A 227 -9.58 1.84 -5.61
C PHE A 227 -9.30 2.72 -4.39
N LYS A 228 -8.77 2.14 -3.31
CA LYS A 228 -8.35 2.90 -2.12
C LYS A 228 -7.18 3.83 -2.43
N HIS A 229 -6.24 3.37 -3.25
CA HIS A 229 -5.06 4.16 -3.63
C HIS A 229 -5.44 5.39 -4.44
N ILE A 230 -6.34 5.26 -5.41
CA ILE A 230 -6.84 6.37 -6.22
C ILE A 230 -7.53 7.42 -5.34
N LEU A 231 -8.36 7.02 -4.38
CA LEU A 231 -9.03 7.96 -3.48
C LEU A 231 -8.04 8.76 -2.62
N LEU A 232 -6.96 8.11 -2.12
CA LEU A 232 -5.92 8.82 -1.37
C LEU A 232 -5.11 9.75 -2.25
N GLN A 233 -4.78 9.31 -3.48
CA GLN A 233 -4.06 10.14 -4.45
C GLN A 233 -4.88 11.37 -4.85
N GLU A 234 -6.19 11.20 -5.11
CA GLU A 234 -7.12 12.30 -5.36
C GLU A 234 -7.15 13.28 -4.18
N ALA A 235 -7.31 12.77 -2.96
CA ALA A 235 -7.38 13.60 -1.75
C ALA A 235 -6.11 14.42 -1.49
N LEU A 236 -4.94 13.85 -1.77
CA LEU A 236 -3.63 14.50 -1.55
C LEU A 236 -3.11 15.25 -2.78
N GLY A 237 -3.87 15.26 -3.89
CA GLY A 237 -3.43 15.88 -5.14
C GLY A 237 -2.23 15.21 -5.80
N PHE A 238 -1.98 13.93 -5.51
CA PHE A 238 -0.88 13.18 -6.12
C PHE A 238 -1.22 12.74 -7.54
N GLU A 239 -0.22 12.83 -8.43
CA GLU A 239 -0.33 12.26 -9.77
C GLU A 239 -0.50 10.74 -9.71
N ARG A 240 -1.36 10.21 -10.58
CA ARG A 240 -1.59 8.77 -10.65
C ARG A 240 -0.52 8.11 -11.50
N PRO A 241 0.17 7.07 -10.99
CA PRO A 241 1.01 6.26 -11.85
C PRO A 241 0.14 5.46 -12.82
N THR A 242 0.75 5.01 -13.90
CA THR A 242 0.16 3.99 -14.77
C THR A 242 0.15 2.66 -14.02
N TYR A 243 -1.02 2.02 -13.92
CA TYR A 243 -1.17 0.71 -13.28
C TYR A 243 -1.12 -0.43 -14.29
N ALA A 244 -0.46 -1.52 -13.90
CA ALA A 244 -0.45 -2.77 -14.63
C ALA A 244 -0.51 -3.96 -13.64
N HIS A 245 -1.65 -4.64 -13.59
CA HIS A 245 -1.89 -5.74 -12.67
C HIS A 245 -1.60 -7.10 -13.34
N ILE A 246 -0.49 -7.72 -12.95
CA ILE A 246 0.05 -8.94 -13.55
C ILE A 246 -0.72 -10.18 -13.05
N SER A 247 -1.22 -11.00 -13.97
CA SER A 247 -2.03 -12.19 -13.68
C SER A 247 -1.37 -13.15 -12.68
N LEU A 248 -2.19 -13.81 -11.87
CA LEU A 248 -1.72 -14.78 -10.87
C LEU A 248 -0.97 -15.95 -11.53
N ILE A 249 -0.04 -16.55 -10.78
CA ILE A 249 0.58 -17.82 -11.16
C ILE A 249 -0.24 -18.95 -10.55
N PHE A 250 -0.55 -19.94 -11.37
CA PHE A 250 -1.28 -21.14 -10.97
C PHE A 250 -0.35 -22.35 -11.03
N ASN A 251 -0.54 -23.27 -10.09
CA ASN A 251 0.07 -24.59 -10.12
C ASN A 251 -0.53 -25.43 -11.27
N PRO A 252 0.13 -26.53 -11.69
CA PRO A 252 -0.40 -27.41 -12.73
C PRO A 252 -1.81 -27.96 -12.46
N ASP A 253 -2.21 -28.07 -11.19
CA ASP A 253 -3.53 -28.50 -10.74
C ASP A 253 -4.60 -27.38 -10.77
N GLY A 254 -4.24 -26.17 -11.20
CA GLY A 254 -5.12 -25.00 -11.27
C GLY A 254 -5.29 -24.26 -9.95
N SER A 255 -4.66 -24.70 -8.85
CA SER A 255 -4.62 -23.95 -7.60
C SER A 255 -3.72 -22.72 -7.71
N LYS A 256 -4.02 -21.65 -6.97
CA LYS A 256 -3.18 -20.45 -6.94
C LYS A 256 -1.86 -20.79 -6.23
N MET A 257 -0.74 -20.52 -6.89
CA MET A 257 0.58 -20.70 -6.30
C MET A 257 0.74 -19.79 -5.06
N SER A 258 1.11 -20.39 -3.93
CA SER A 258 1.19 -19.74 -2.63
C SER A 258 2.62 -19.72 -2.07
N LYS A 259 2.89 -18.83 -1.10
CA LYS A 259 4.18 -18.82 -0.37
C LYS A 259 4.46 -20.12 0.40
N ARG A 260 3.45 -20.99 0.57
CA ARG A 260 3.55 -22.27 1.28
C ARG A 260 3.79 -23.44 0.33
N ASP A 261 3.62 -23.21 -0.96
CA ASP A 261 3.88 -24.21 -1.98
C ASP A 261 5.40 -24.26 -2.10
N LYS A 262 5.98 -25.19 -1.36
CA LYS A 262 7.41 -25.51 -1.46
C LYS A 262 7.57 -26.36 -2.70
N ASP A 263 8.61 -26.06 -3.48
CA ASP A 263 9.29 -27.12 -4.22
C ASP A 263 9.78 -28.19 -3.23
#